data_AF-A0A836G0A4-F1
#
_entry.id   AF-A0A836G0A4-F1
#
_cell.length_a   1.000
_cell.length_b   1.000
_cell.length_c   1.000
_cell.angle_alpha   90.00
_cell.angle_beta   90.00
_cell.angle_gamma   90.00
#
_symmetry.space_group_name_H-M   'P 1'
#
loop_
_entity.id
_entity.type
_entity.pdbx_description
1 polymer ?
#
loop_
_entity_poly.entity_id
_entity_poly.type
_entity_poly.pdbx_seq_one_letter_code
_entity_poly.pdbx_strand_id
1 'polypeptide(L)' 'MKMQCTAVIRRDYLHYIRKYNRFEKRQHNMSVHLSPCFRYIGNKIIFFYLLKFF' A
#
# COMPACT_ATOMS: atom_id res chain seq x y z
N MET A 1 13.35 10.23 9.90
CA MET A 1 14.37 9.45 9.15
C MET A 1 13.69 8.36 8.35
N LYS A 2 14.08 8.11 7.09
CA LYS A 2 13.56 6.99 6.27
C LYS A 2 14.43 5.75 6.49
N MET A 3 13.82 4.60 6.79
CA MET A 3 14.53 3.33 6.89
C MET A 3 15.04 2.90 5.51
N GLN A 4 16.30 2.49 5.44
CA GLN A 4 16.90 2.00 4.20
C GLN A 4 16.21 0.70 3.75
N CYS A 5 16.09 0.50 2.43
CA CYS A 5 15.53 -0.73 1.82
C CYS A 5 14.08 -1.08 2.24
N THR A 6 13.28 -0.11 2.70
CA THR A 6 11.86 -0.35 3.01
C THR A 6 10.98 0.73 2.37
N ALA A 7 9.83 0.33 1.85
CA ALA A 7 8.79 1.24 1.37
C ALA A 7 7.53 1.10 2.19
N VAL A 8 6.83 2.22 2.38
CA VAL A 8 5.50 2.23 2.97
C VAL A 8 4.49 2.17 1.83
N ILE A 9 3.79 1.05 1.72
CA ILE A 9 2.67 0.87 0.79
C ILE A 9 1.40 1.24 1.54
N ARG A 10 0.53 2.04 0.93
CA ARG A 10 -0.82 2.24 1.46
C ARG A 10 -1.76 1.37 0.65
N ARG A 11 -2.66 0.66 1.33
CA ARG A 11 -3.72 -0.14 0.73
C ARG A 11 -5.05 0.44 1.15
N ASP A 12 -5.84 0.86 0.17
CA ASP A 12 -7.20 1.31 0.38
C ASP A 12 -8.14 0.11 0.19
N TYR A 13 -9.01 -0.14 1.17
CA TYR A 13 -10.04 -1.18 1.06
C TYR A 13 -11.37 -0.68 1.61
N LEU A 14 -12.46 -1.24 1.07
CA LEU A 14 -13.80 -0.97 1.56
C LEU A 14 -14.15 -1.99 2.63
N HIS A 15 -14.48 -1.51 3.82
CA HIS A 15 -14.93 -2.33 4.93
C HIS A 15 -16.46 -2.19 5.06
N TYR A 16 -17.17 -3.29 4.94
CA TYR A 16 -18.62 -3.31 5.08
C TYR A 16 -19.04 -3.36 6.55
N ILE A 17 -19.90 -2.43 6.98
CA ILE A 17 -20.45 -2.41 8.33
C ILE A 17 -21.90 -2.84 8.31
N ARG A 18 -22.15 -4.04 8.84
CA ARG A 18 -23.47 -4.68 8.85
C ARG A 18 -24.52 -3.89 9.64
N LYS A 19 -24.12 -3.20 10.72
CA LYS A 19 -25.03 -2.41 11.57
C LYS A 19 -25.70 -1.24 10.83
N TYR A 20 -25.02 -0.68 9.83
CA TYR A 20 -25.49 0.51 9.10
C TYR A 20 -25.70 0.25 7.60
N ASN A 21 -25.53 -1.00 7.14
CA ASN A 21 -25.58 -1.38 5.73
C ASN A 21 -24.75 -0.42 4.83
N ARG A 22 -23.55 -0.05 5.30
CA ARG A 22 -22.68 0.96 4.67
C ARG A 22 -21.26 0.44 4.51
N PHE A 23 -20.63 0.81 3.39
CA PHE A 23 -19.20 0.62 3.18
C PHE A 23 -18.42 1.84 3.66
N GLU A 24 -17.38 1.61 4.46
CA GLU A 24 -16.41 2.62 4.87
C GLU A 24 -15.09 2.40 4.14
N LYS A 25 -14.49 3.49 3.61
CA LYS A 25 -13.14 3.43 3.06
C LYS A 25 -12.14 3.44 4.22
N ARG A 26 -11.31 2.40 4.30
CA ARG A 26 -10.20 2.31 5.24
C ARG A 26 -8.88 2.31 4.50
N GLN A 27 -7.87 2.87 5.16
CA GLN A 27 -6.49 2.90 4.69
C GLN A 27 -5.62 2.12 5.66
N HIS A 28 -4.77 1.24 5.12
CA HIS A 28 -3.76 0.54 5.90
C HIS A 28 -2.38 0.78 5.31
N ASN A 29 -1.45 1.23 6.13
CA ASN A 29 -0.07 1.46 5.74
C ASN A 29 0.77 0.25 6.18
N MET A 30 1.48 -0.37 5.24
CA MET A 30 2.41 -1.47 5.53
C MET A 30 3.81 -1.11 5.07
N SER A 31 4.77 -1.33 5.96
CA SER A 31 6.18 -1.34 5.59
C SER A 31 6.52 -2.67 4.93
N VAL A 32 7.11 -2.62 3.74
CA VAL A 32 7.55 -3.79 2.98
C VAL A 32 9.03 -3.64 2.65
N HIS A 33 9.75 -4.77 2.68
CA HIS A 33 11.14 -4.84 2.26
C HIS A 33 11.25 -4.65 0.74
N LEU A 34 12.14 -3.77 0.32
CA LEU A 34 12.44 -3.54 -1.09
C LEU A 34 13.77 -4.19 -1.45
N SER A 35 13.74 -5.00 -2.51
CA SER A 35 14.97 -5.43 -3.18
C SER A 35 15.69 -4.21 -3.78
N PRO A 36 17.04 -4.18 -3.77
CA PRO A 36 17.83 -3.07 -4.28
C PRO A 36 17.56 -2.69 -5.74
N CYS A 37 16.95 -3.57 -6.54
CA CYS A 37 16.56 -3.29 -7.93
C CYS A 37 15.46 -2.21 -8.06
N PHE A 38 14.66 -1.96 -7.02
CA PHE A 38 13.51 -1.05 -7.06
C PHE A 38 13.79 0.35 -6.49
N ARG A 39 15.07 0.75 -6.37
CA ARG A 39 15.50 1.98 -5.67
C ARG A 39 15.10 3.30 -6.35
N TYR A 40 14.65 3.29 -7.61
CA TYR A 40 14.38 4.48 -8.41
C TYR A 40 12.90 4.68 -8.79
N ILE A 41 11.96 4.22 -7.94
CA ILE A 41 10.54 4.54 -8.12
C ILE A 41 10.25 5.79 -7.27
N GLY A 42 10.57 6.94 -7.83
CA GLY A 42 10.40 8.25 -7.20
C GLY A 42 8.94 8.54 -6.87
N ASN A 43 8.63 8.60 -5.57
CA ASN A 43 7.61 9.39 -4.87
C ASN A 43 6.17 9.47 -5.42
N LYS A 44 5.80 8.74 -6.46
CA LYS A 44 4.43 8.55 -6.90
C LYS A 44 4.16 7.06 -6.97
N ILE A 45 3.48 6.57 -5.93
CA ILE A 45 2.45 5.55 -6.11
C ILE A 45 3.05 4.18 -6.53
N ILE A 46 3.72 3.49 -5.59
CA ILE A 46 3.79 2.00 -5.60
C ILE A 46 2.42 1.44 -5.18
N PHE A 47 1.36 1.93 -5.81
CA PHE A 47 -0.03 1.70 -5.40
C PHE A 47 -0.79 0.84 -6.41
N PHE A 48 -0.21 0.58 -7.60
CA PHE A 48 -0.93 -0.09 -8.67
C PHE A 48 -0.17 -1.22 -9.36
N TYR A 49 1.16 -1.22 -9.34
CA TYR A 49 1.93 -2.04 -10.29
C TYR A 49 2.47 -3.38 -9.77
N LEU A 50 2.43 -3.67 -8.46
CA LEU A 50 2.92 -4.96 -7.94
C LEU A 50 1.81 -6.00 -7.73
N LEU A 51 0.54 -5.67 -8.04
CA LEU A 51 -0.59 -6.58 -7.92
C LEU A 51 -1.09 -7.12 -9.28
N LYS A 52 -0.35 -6.89 -10.36
CA LYS A 52 -0.67 -7.47 -11.69
C LYS A 52 0.36 -8.51 -12.14
N PHE A 53 1.21 -8.97 -11.22
CA PHE A 53 2.27 -9.97 -11.47
C PHE A 53 2.30 -11.09 -10.41
N PHE A 54 1.15 -11.36 -9.78
CA PHE A 54 0.81 -12.64 -9.17
C PHE A 54 -0.70 -12.87 -9.32
#